data_AF-A0A0Q9JGK8-F1
#
_entry.id   AF-A0A0Q9JGK8-F1
#
_cell.length_a   1.000
_cell.length_b   1.000
_cell.length_c   1.000
_cell.angle_alpha   90.00
_cell.angle_beta   90.00
_cell.angle_gamma   90.00
#
_symmetry.space_group_name_H-M   'P 1'
#
loop_
_entity.id
_entity.type
_entity.pdbx_description
1 polymer ?
#
loop_
_entity_poly.entity_id
_entity_poly.type
_entity_poly.pdbx_seq_one_letter_code
_entity_poly.pdbx_strand_id
1 'polypeptide(L)'
;MKRITLLLILITFILSACGKNNIDIEFEKVDYMDASHWFEKEFHSVEPGGTGIFTEGDKTFAFVAVSPDEAVEFISVGDAADGRIDINYRIIKVPPSNKQMNIELISFMKIEPPIRFKKHN
;
A
#
# COMPACT_ATOMS: atom_id res chain seq x y z
N MET A 1 -21.13 -41.76 15.22
CA MET A 1 -20.18 -40.63 15.38
C MET A 1 -19.85 -40.13 13.98
N LYS A 2 -20.39 -38.98 13.57
CA LYS A 2 -20.21 -38.43 12.22
C LYS A 2 -18.94 -37.56 12.22
N ARG A 3 -17.92 -37.97 11.45
CA ARG A 3 -16.71 -37.17 11.22
C ARG A 3 -17.07 -36.05 10.26
N ILE A 4 -17.10 -34.81 10.75
CA ILE A 4 -17.27 -33.61 9.92
C ILE A 4 -15.87 -33.27 9.40
N THR A 5 -15.63 -33.59 8.13
CA THR A 5 -14.42 -33.17 7.42
C THR A 5 -14.58 -31.70 7.08
N LEU A 6 -13.91 -30.82 7.82
CA LEU A 6 -13.88 -29.38 7.58
C LEU A 6 -13.00 -29.14 6.33
N LEU A 7 -13.64 -28.99 5.17
CA LEU A 7 -12.96 -28.63 3.92
C LEU A 7 -12.62 -27.13 3.99
N LEU A 8 -11.39 -26.80 4.37
CA LEU A 8 -10.86 -25.43 4.27
C LEU A 8 -10.69 -25.11 2.78
N ILE A 9 -11.65 -24.41 2.20
CA ILE A 9 -11.56 -23.90 0.83
C ILE A 9 -10.64 -22.67 0.89
N LEU A 10 -9.35 -22.89 0.72
CA LEU A 10 -8.36 -21.85 0.48
C LEU A 10 -8.58 -21.34 -0.96
N ILE A 11 -9.37 -20.28 -1.12
CA ILE A 11 -9.55 -19.60 -2.40
C ILE A 11 -8.29 -18.77 -2.65
N THR A 12 -7.27 -19.38 -3.26
CA THR A 12 -6.16 -18.63 -3.84
C THR A 12 -6.64 -17.98 -5.14
N PHE A 13 -7.00 -16.69 -5.05
CA PHE A 13 -7.21 -15.83 -6.19
C PHE A 13 -5.87 -15.61 -6.91
N ILE A 14 -5.47 -16.53 -7.79
CA ILE A 14 -4.39 -16.29 -8.75
C ILE A 14 -5.02 -15.66 -9.99
N LEU A 15 -5.19 -14.34 -9.97
CA LEU A 15 -5.62 -13.57 -11.13
C LEU A 15 -4.39 -13.07 -11.90
N SER A 16 -4.06 -13.80 -12.97
CA SER A 16 -3.50 -13.30 -14.25
C SER A 16 -2.15 -12.54 -14.17
N ALA A 17 -1.39 -12.25 -15.23
CA ALA A 17 -1.53 -12.44 -16.66
C ALA A 17 -0.12 -12.55 -17.27
N CYS A 18 0.00 -13.28 -18.36
CA CYS A 18 1.18 -13.29 -19.22
C CYS A 18 1.25 -11.96 -20.00
N GLY A 19 2.33 -11.18 -19.86
CA GLY A 19 2.53 -9.96 -20.64
C GLY A 19 3.75 -9.10 -20.24
N LYS A 20 4.86 -9.28 -20.96
CA LYS A 20 5.91 -8.27 -21.22
C LYS A 20 6.33 -7.38 -20.03
N ASN A 21 7.26 -7.90 -19.22
CA ASN A 21 8.24 -7.22 -18.35
C ASN A 21 7.76 -6.15 -17.35
N ASN A 22 6.46 -5.92 -17.18
CA ASN A 22 5.96 -5.18 -16.02
C ASN A 22 5.87 -6.18 -14.89
N ILE A 23 6.90 -6.23 -14.05
CA ILE A 23 6.85 -7.03 -12.83
C ILE A 23 5.96 -6.25 -11.87
N ASP A 24 4.74 -6.74 -11.69
CA ASP A 24 3.90 -6.29 -10.58
C ASP A 24 4.62 -6.72 -9.29
N ILE A 25 5.01 -5.72 -8.50
CA ILE A 25 5.64 -5.92 -7.21
C ILE A 25 4.51 -6.20 -6.22
N GLU A 26 4.57 -7.38 -5.62
CA GLU A 26 3.64 -7.75 -4.56
C GLU A 26 3.80 -6.80 -3.37
N PHE A 27 2.67 -6.29 -2.88
CA PHE A 27 2.63 -5.38 -1.74
C PHE A 27 1.54 -5.81 -0.75
N GLU A 28 1.79 -5.53 0.52
CA GLU A 28 0.87 -5.81 1.62
C GLU A 28 0.35 -4.51 2.19
N LYS A 29 -0.96 -4.42 2.46
CA LYS A 29 -1.51 -3.32 3.27
C LYS A 29 -1.07 -3.51 4.71
N VAL A 30 -0.56 -2.44 5.31
CA VAL A 30 -0.03 -2.44 6.68
C VAL A 30 -0.94 -1.62 7.58
N ASP A 31 -1.26 -2.15 8.76
CA ASP A 31 -1.93 -1.34 9.79
C ASP A 31 -0.95 -0.30 10.31
N TYR A 32 -1.39 0.96 10.35
CA TYR A 32 -0.64 2.07 10.89
C TYR A 32 -0.09 1.79 12.30
N MET A 33 -0.85 1.07 13.15
CA MET A 33 -0.40 0.74 14.51
C MET A 33 0.81 -0.21 14.53
N ASP A 34 1.03 -0.98 13.47
CA ASP A 34 2.16 -1.90 13.33
C ASP A 34 3.37 -1.23 12.65
N ALA A 35 3.16 -0.08 12.01
CA ALA A 35 4.18 0.67 11.27
C ALA A 35 5.12 1.51 12.17
N SER A 36 5.46 1.00 13.36
CA SER A 36 6.62 1.36 14.19
C SER A 36 6.84 2.84 14.61
N HIS A 37 7.54 3.01 15.74
CA HIS A 37 8.01 4.27 16.33
C HIS A 37 8.73 5.26 15.40
N TRP A 38 9.27 4.84 14.24
CA TRP A 38 9.86 5.77 13.26
C TRP A 38 8.83 6.71 12.63
N PHE A 39 7.58 6.25 12.52
CA PHE A 39 6.49 7.02 11.94
C PHE A 39 6.19 8.28 12.77
N GLU A 40 6.28 8.22 14.11
CA GLU A 40 5.98 9.35 14.99
C GLU A 40 6.93 10.55 14.79
N LYS A 41 8.16 10.31 14.31
CA LYS A 41 9.19 11.35 14.22
C LYS A 41 9.10 12.18 12.94
N GLU A 42 8.77 11.55 11.81
CA GLU A 42 8.74 12.19 10.49
C GLU A 42 7.36 12.80 10.15
N PHE A 43 6.30 12.41 10.87
CA PHE A 43 4.92 12.74 10.48
C PHE A 43 4.30 13.97 11.13
N HIS A 44 4.95 14.61 12.11
CA HIS A 44 4.45 15.87 12.70
C HIS A 44 4.23 16.99 11.68
N SER A 45 4.72 16.83 10.45
CA SER A 45 4.64 17.81 9.36
C SER A 45 3.94 17.30 8.11
N VAL A 46 3.35 16.10 8.13
CA VAL A 46 2.62 15.59 6.96
C VAL A 46 1.17 16.08 7.00
N GLU A 47 0.79 16.82 5.97
CA GLU A 47 -0.56 17.31 5.74
C GLU A 47 -1.36 16.35 4.82
N PRO A 48 -2.70 16.39 4.83
CA PRO A 48 -3.51 15.68 3.84
C PRO A 48 -3.05 15.98 2.41
N GLY A 49 -2.88 14.92 1.61
CA GLY A 49 -2.28 14.97 0.27
C GLY A 49 -0.78 14.64 0.24
N GLY A 50 -0.14 14.53 1.40
CA GLY A 50 1.26 14.12 1.51
C GLY A 50 1.47 12.65 1.12
N THR A 51 2.61 12.38 0.49
CA THR A 51 3.08 11.02 0.16
C THR A 51 4.52 10.86 0.61
N GLY A 52 4.92 9.67 1.02
CA GLY A 52 6.31 9.43 1.40
C GLY A 52 6.70 7.98 1.44
N ILE A 53 8.01 7.76 1.54
CA ILE A 53 8.64 6.44 1.58
C ILE A 53 9.64 6.38 2.73
N PHE A 54 9.76 5.20 3.34
CA PHE A 54 10.86 4.88 4.23
C PHE A 54 11.21 3.40 4.07
N THR A 55 12.38 3.01 4.56
CA THR A 55 12.85 1.62 4.48
C THR A 55 13.26 1.16 5.86
N GLU A 56 12.81 -0.03 6.24
CA GLU A 56 13.15 -0.68 7.49
C GLU A 56 13.50 -2.14 7.19
N GLY A 57 14.72 -2.54 7.51
CA GLY A 57 15.23 -3.87 7.17
C GLY A 57 15.23 -4.11 5.66
N ASP A 58 14.52 -5.16 5.24
CA ASP A 58 14.34 -5.63 3.87
C ASP A 58 13.00 -5.19 3.25
N LYS A 59 12.23 -4.34 3.93
CA LYS A 59 10.97 -3.80 3.44
C LYS A 59 11.07 -2.30 3.17
N THR A 60 10.46 -1.88 2.07
CA THR A 60 10.17 -0.48 1.79
C THR A 60 8.69 -0.25 2.07
N PHE A 61 8.41 0.85 2.76
CA PHE A 61 7.08 1.28 3.13
C PHE A 61 6.75 2.56 2.36
N ALA A 62 5.53 2.63 1.85
CA ALA A 62 5.02 3.80 1.17
C ALA A 62 3.66 4.19 1.76
N PHE A 63 3.50 5.47 2.07
CA PHE A 63 2.26 6.00 2.62
C PHE A 63 1.65 7.09 1.74
N VAL A 64 0.33 7.22 1.85
CA VAL A 64 -0.44 8.35 1.34
C VAL A 64 -1.33 8.86 2.47
N ALA A 65 -1.20 10.14 2.81
CA ALA A 65 -2.05 10.83 3.77
C ALA A 65 -3.22 11.50 3.03
N VAL A 66 -4.44 11.33 3.54
CA VAL A 66 -5.68 11.87 2.95
C VAL A 66 -6.59 12.44 4.03
N SER A 67 -7.64 13.14 3.61
CA SER A 67 -8.61 13.76 4.52
C SER A 67 -9.36 12.70 5.36
N PRO A 68 -9.95 13.07 6.51
CA PRO A 68 -10.70 12.13 7.37
C PRO A 68 -11.89 11.43 6.71
N ASP A 69 -12.45 12.03 5.65
CA ASP A 69 -13.56 11.52 4.83
C ASP A 69 -13.06 10.80 3.56
N GLU A 70 -11.77 10.48 3.50
CA GLU A 70 -11.11 9.86 2.36
C GLU A 70 -10.34 8.60 2.76
N ALA A 71 -10.21 7.66 1.82
CA ALA A 71 -9.32 6.52 1.93
C ALA A 71 -8.52 6.33 0.63
N VAL A 72 -7.48 5.54 0.71
CA VAL A 72 -6.58 5.24 -0.41
C VAL A 72 -6.80 3.80 -0.84
N GLU A 73 -7.02 3.62 -2.13
CA GLU A 73 -7.01 2.31 -2.77
C GLU A 73 -5.75 2.21 -3.62
N PHE A 74 -4.79 1.40 -3.16
CA PHE A 74 -3.60 1.06 -3.93
C PHE A 74 -3.97 0.06 -5.03
N ILE A 75 -3.66 0.43 -6.27
CA ILE A 75 -4.03 -0.30 -7.48
C ILE A 75 -2.89 -1.25 -7.86
N SER A 76 -1.66 -0.75 -7.89
CA SER A 76 -0.47 -1.54 -8.20
C SER A 76 0.81 -0.87 -7.73
N VAL A 77 1.83 -1.69 -7.50
CA VAL A 77 3.23 -1.27 -7.41
C VAL A 77 3.97 -2.01 -8.50
N GLY A 78 4.76 -1.32 -9.32
CA GLY A 78 5.45 -2.01 -10.41
C GLY A 78 6.50 -1.18 -11.12
N ASP A 79 7.34 -1.89 -11.87
CA ASP A 79 8.39 -1.28 -12.68
C ASP A 79 7.81 -0.38 -13.77
N ALA A 80 8.37 0.82 -13.87
CA ALA A 80 8.13 1.74 -14.96
C ALA A 80 9.22 1.59 -16.03
N ALA A 81 8.86 1.87 -17.29
CA ALA A 81 9.79 1.78 -18.42
C ALA A 81 11.02 2.70 -18.31
N ASP A 82 10.98 3.71 -17.44
CA ASP A 82 12.08 4.63 -17.14
C ASP A 82 13.00 4.15 -15.99
N GLY A 83 12.86 2.90 -15.55
CA GLY A 83 13.67 2.31 -14.48
C GLY A 83 13.31 2.81 -13.08
N ARG A 84 12.12 3.41 -12.93
CA ARG A 84 11.54 3.81 -11.64
C ARG A 84 10.48 2.81 -11.21
N ILE A 85 10.01 2.94 -9.96
CA ILE A 85 8.87 2.16 -9.49
C ILE A 85 7.67 3.07 -9.28
N ASP A 86 6.55 2.72 -9.90
CA ASP A 86 5.30 3.45 -9.82
C ASP A 86 4.38 2.82 -8.78
N ILE A 87 3.93 3.64 -7.82
CA ILE A 87 2.84 3.32 -6.91
C ILE A 87 1.58 3.98 -7.45
N ASN A 88 0.69 3.17 -8.01
CA ASN A 88 -0.58 3.61 -8.56
C ASN A 88 -1.66 3.50 -7.50
N TYR A 89 -2.41 4.57 -7.27
CA TYR A 89 -3.49 4.60 -6.29
C TYR A 89 -4.60 5.53 -6.71
N ARG A 90 -5.77 5.39 -6.10
CA ARG A 90 -6.86 6.39 -6.18
C ARG A 90 -7.36 6.75 -4.79
N ILE A 91 -7.98 7.93 -4.70
CA ILE A 91 -8.63 8.39 -3.47
C ILE A 91 -10.13 8.14 -3.59
N ILE A 92 -10.70 7.47 -2.60
CA ILE A 92 -12.13 7.18 -2.52
C ILE A 92 -12.74 7.92 -1.32
N LYS A 93 -14.02 8.29 -1.42
CA LYS A 93 -14.77 8.84 -0.29
C LYS A 93 -15.22 7.73 0.64
N VAL A 94 -15.06 7.97 1.94
CA VAL A 94 -15.49 7.07 3.01
C VAL A 94 -16.24 7.86 4.08
N PRO A 95 -17.03 7.20 4.96
CA PRO A 95 -17.62 7.89 6.10
C PRO A 95 -16.56 8.62 6.92
N PRO A 96 -16.82 9.86 7.36
CA PRO A 96 -15.84 10.65 8.10
C PRO A 96 -15.47 9.95 9.41
N SER A 97 -14.17 9.89 9.70
CA SER A 97 -13.66 9.42 10.98
C SER A 97 -13.41 10.59 11.94
N ASN A 98 -13.24 10.30 13.22
CA ASN A 98 -12.82 11.28 14.23
C ASN A 98 -11.31 11.58 14.20
N LYS A 99 -10.57 11.01 13.24
CA LYS A 99 -9.14 11.28 13.05
C LYS A 99 -8.96 12.63 12.35
N GLN A 100 -7.82 13.28 12.60
CA GLN A 100 -7.46 14.52 11.90
C GLN A 100 -7.12 14.29 10.42
N MET A 101 -6.61 13.09 10.10
CA MET A 101 -6.33 12.61 8.74
C MET A 101 -6.35 11.08 8.74
N ASN A 102 -6.52 10.49 7.55
CA ASN A 102 -6.35 9.06 7.34
C ASN A 102 -5.01 8.83 6.62
N ILE A 103 -4.24 7.85 7.11
CA ILE A 103 -2.97 7.44 6.49
C ILE A 103 -3.13 5.99 6.12
N GLU A 104 -2.83 5.69 4.86
CA GLU A 104 -2.86 4.34 4.33
C GLU A 104 -1.45 3.95 3.90
N LEU A 105 -1.03 2.76 4.31
CA LEU A 105 0.34 2.30 4.17
C LEU A 105 0.37 0.95 3.46
N ILE A 106 1.35 0.81 2.56
CA ILE A 106 1.74 -0.47 1.98
C ILE A 106 3.20 -0.76 2.26
N SER A 107 3.55 -2.04 2.29
CA SER A 107 4.93 -2.51 2.29
C SER A 107 5.20 -3.44 1.12
N PHE A 108 6.41 -3.40 0.60
CA PHE A 108 6.90 -4.30 -0.44
C PHE A 108 8.39 -4.56 -0.22
N MET A 109 8.92 -5.61 -0.86
CA MET A 109 10.35 -5.92 -0.76
C MET A 109 11.21 -4.73 -1.17
N LYS A 110 12.30 -4.51 -0.43
CA LYS A 110 13.20 -3.39 -0.65
C LYS A 110 13.70 -3.36 -2.09
N ILE A 111 13.56 -2.19 -2.69
CA ILE A 111 13.92 -1.88 -4.07
C ILE A 111 14.82 -0.63 -4.08
N GLU A 112 15.88 -0.67 -4.88
CA GLU A 112 16.82 0.44 -5.05
C GLU A 112 16.36 1.56 -6.03
N PRO A 113 15.48 1.29 -7.03
CA PRO A 113 14.97 2.33 -7.92
C PRO A 113 14.24 3.48 -7.20
N PRO A 114 14.31 4.72 -7.75
CA PRO A 114 13.51 5.82 -7.23
C PRO A 114 12.01 5.56 -7.44
N ILE A 115 11.23 5.88 -6.42
CA ILE A 115 9.77 5.64 -6.37
C ILE A 115 9.00 6.89 -6.79
N ARG A 116 7.89 6.71 -7.50
CA ARG A 116 6.96 7.77 -7.91
C ARG A 116 5.52 7.39 -7.55
N PHE A 117 4.79 8.35 -7.00
CA PHE A 117 3.38 8.23 -6.70
C PHE A 117 2.53 8.69 -7.90
N LYS A 118 1.59 7.86 -8.34
CA LYS A 118 0.66 8.15 -9.43
C LYS A 118 -0.78 8.04 -8.95
N LYS A 119 -1.41 9.21 -8.75
CA LYS A 119 -2.83 9.31 -8.41
C LYS A 119 -3.69 9.15 -9.66
N HIS A 120 -4.67 8.26 -9.59
CA HIS A 120 -5.74 8.06 -10.56
C HIS A 120 -7.05 8.66 -10.02
N ASN A 121 -7.91 9.11 -10.93
CA ASN A 121 -9.23 9.68 -10.62
C ASN A 121 -10.33 8.63 -10.78
#